data_AF-A0A377JKM9-F1
#
_entry.id   AF-A0A377JKM9-F1
#
_cell.length_a   1.000
_cell.length_b   1.000
_cell.length_c   1.000
_cell.angle_alpha   90.00
_cell.angle_beta   90.00
_cell.angle_gamma   90.00
#
_symmetry.space_group_name_H-M   'P 1'
#
loop_
_entity.id
_entity.type
_entity.pdbx_description
1 polymer ?
#
loop_
_entity_poly.entity_id
_entity_poly.type
_entity_poly.pdbx_seq_one_letter_code
_entity_poly.pdbx_strand_id
1 'polypeptide(L)' 'MIFGATNVGSENGTLTVFNGKDGLIVTRGCFTGTVDEFLAKSAKVHDDKTKNEYKLLIEVAKSRILGVKDE' A
#
# COMPACT_ATOMS: atom_id res chain seq x y z
N MET A 1 6.82 -11.79 4.94
CA MET A 1 5.94 -11.03 5.85
C MET A 1 4.84 -10.38 5.04
N ILE A 2 3.62 -10.30 5.59
CA ILE A 2 2.48 -9.60 4.99
C ILE A 2 2.01 -8.54 5.98
N PHE A 3 1.74 -7.33 5.50
CA PHE A 3 1.08 -6.27 6.24
C PHE A 3 -0.34 -6.10 5.70
N GLY A 4 -1.33 -6.04 6.59
CA GLY A 4 -2.74 -5.81 6.24
C GLY A 4 -3.32 -4.67 7.07
N ALA A 5 -4.10 -3.80 6.42
CA ALA A 5 -4.90 -2.77 7.07
C ALA A 5 -6.32 -2.81 6.52
N THR A 6 -7.31 -2.98 7.40
CA THR A 6 -8.74 -3.10 7.07
C THR A 6 -9.45 -1.78 7.33
N ASN A 7 -10.66 -1.63 6.77
CA ASN A 7 -11.48 -0.43 6.90
C ASN A 7 -10.81 0.82 6.30
N VAL A 8 -10.17 0.66 5.13
CA VAL A 8 -9.39 1.72 4.47
C VAL A 8 -9.94 2.11 3.09
N GLY A 9 -9.82 3.39 2.77
CA GLY A 9 -10.33 4.01 1.55
C GLY A 9 -11.87 4.02 1.45
N SER A 10 -12.38 4.46 0.29
CA SER A 10 -13.79 4.80 0.11
C SER A 10 -14.80 3.66 0.31
N GLU A 11 -14.37 2.40 0.16
CA GLU A 11 -15.23 1.22 0.30
C GLU A 11 -14.90 0.40 1.57
N ASN A 12 -14.18 0.98 2.54
CA ASN A 12 -13.79 0.30 3.78
C ASN A 12 -13.10 -1.05 3.55
N GLY A 13 -12.31 -1.14 2.49
CA GLY A 13 -11.67 -2.37 2.04
C GLY A 13 -10.43 -2.73 2.86
N THR A 14 -9.68 -3.71 2.36
CA THR A 14 -8.40 -4.14 2.95
C THR A 14 -7.25 -3.81 2.00
N LEU A 15 -6.29 -3.02 2.47
CA LEU A 15 -4.99 -2.86 1.84
C LEU A 15 -4.06 -3.98 2.32
N THR A 16 -3.45 -4.70 1.39
CA THR A 16 -2.46 -5.74 1.69
C THR A 16 -1.14 -5.41 0.99
N VAL A 17 -0.04 -5.50 1.73
CA VAL A 17 1.32 -5.25 1.24
C VAL A 17 2.21 -6.43 1.60
N PHE A 18 3.01 -6.91 0.65
CA PHE A 18 3.89 -8.06 0.86
C PHE A 18 5.10 -8.03 -0.08
N ASN A 19 6.14 -8.82 0.23
CA ASN A 19 7.28 -9.01 -0.67
C ASN A 19 6.87 -9.89 -1.86
N GLY A 20 6.88 -9.32 -3.06
CA GLY A 20 6.88 -10.05 -4.32
C GLY A 20 8.31 -10.40 -4.75
N LYS A 21 8.42 -10.93 -5.97
CA LYS A 21 9.71 -11.37 -6.54
C LYS A 21 10.69 -10.20 -6.74
N ASP A 22 10.20 -9.06 -7.21
CA ASP A 22 11.03 -7.91 -7.63
C ASP A 22 10.89 -6.69 -6.70
N GLY A 23 10.20 -6.84 -5.56
CA GLY A 23 9.95 -5.75 -4.61
C GLY A 23 8.60 -5.87 -3.92
N LEU A 24 8.16 -4.80 -3.27
CA LEU A 24 6.88 -4.77 -2.58
C LEU A 24 5.71 -4.72 -3.56
N ILE A 25 4.74 -5.61 -3.33
CA ILE A 25 3.46 -5.63 -4.02
C ILE A 25 2.38 -5.12 -3.08
N VAL A 26 1.53 -4.25 -3.61
CA VAL A 26 0.37 -3.68 -2.93
C VAL A 26 -0.88 -4.11 -3.65
N THR A 27 -1.88 -4.56 -2.90
CA THR A 27 -3.20 -4.89 -3.43
C THR A 27 -4.32 -4.31 -2.57
N ARG A 28 -5.38 -3.85 -3.23
CA ARG A 28 -6.63 -3.41 -2.63
C ARG A 28 -7.76 -3.61 -3.66
N GLY A 29 -8.68 -4.51 -3.36
CA GLY A 29 -9.75 -4.88 -4.29
C GLY A 29 -9.20 -5.43 -5.60
N CYS A 30 -9.73 -4.97 -6.73
CA CYS A 30 -9.27 -5.38 -8.06
C CYS A 30 -7.91 -4.81 -8.47
N PHE A 31 -7.32 -3.91 -7.67
CA PHE A 31 -6.01 -3.34 -7.97
C PHE A 31 -4.91 -4.17 -7.30
N THR A 32 -3.91 -4.58 -8.09
CA THR A 32 -2.66 -5.18 -7.63
C THR A 32 -1.50 -4.63 -8.47
N GLY A 33 -0.40 -4.26 -7.83
CA GLY A 33 0.80 -3.77 -8.51
C GLY A 33 1.93 -3.41 -7.54
N THR A 34 3.01 -2.85 -8.06
CA THR A 34 4.08 -2.25 -7.24
C THR A 34 3.55 -1.05 -6.45
N VAL A 35 4.32 -0.58 -5.47
CA VAL A 35 3.98 0.63 -4.69
C VAL A 35 3.73 1.84 -5.60
N ASP A 36 4.60 2.10 -6.57
CA ASP A 36 4.49 3.26 -7.44
C ASP A 36 3.29 3.15 -8.38
N GLU A 37 3.04 1.98 -8.96
CA GLU A 37 1.85 1.73 -9.78
C GLU A 37 0.56 1.91 -8.98
N PHE A 38 0.53 1.43 -7.73
CA PHE A 38 -0.59 1.60 -6.82
C PHE A 38 -0.89 3.06 -6.56
N LEU A 39 0.12 3.81 -6.12
CA LEU A 39 -0.05 5.23 -5.80
C LEU A 39 -0.42 6.05 -7.04
N ALA A 40 0.18 5.75 -8.19
CA ALA A 40 -0.13 6.44 -9.45
C ALA A 40 -1.58 6.20 -9.92
N LYS A 41 -2.11 4.98 -9.78
CA LYS A 41 -3.53 4.71 -10.12
C LYS A 41 -4.46 5.28 -9.06
N SER A 42 -4.13 5.14 -7.78
CA SER A 42 -4.90 5.70 -6.66
C SER A 42 -5.08 7.22 -6.79
N ALA A 43 -4.03 7.93 -7.21
CA ALA A 43 -4.05 9.37 -7.40
C ALA A 43 -5.07 9.86 -8.45
N LYS A 44 -5.46 9.01 -9.41
CA LYS A 44 -6.41 9.35 -10.48
C LYS A 44 -7.87 9.21 -10.08
N VAL A 45 -8.18 8.42 -9.06
CA VAL A 45 -9.56 7.98 -8.76
C VAL A 45 -10.03 8.31 -7.35
N HIS A 46 -9.11 8.58 -6.43
CA HIS A 46 -9.46 8.87 -5.04
C HIS A 46 -9.27 10.35 -4.68
N ASP A 47 -9.86 10.77 -3.57
CA ASP A 47 -9.62 12.06 -2.92
C ASP A 47 -8.27 12.08 -2.17
N ASP A 48 -7.84 13.27 -1.75
CA ASP A 48 -6.52 13.45 -1.14
C ASP A 48 -6.37 12.79 0.23
N LYS A 49 -7.47 12.66 1.00
CA LYS A 49 -7.44 11.94 2.29
C LYS A 49 -7.13 10.46 2.04
N THR A 50 -7.85 9.83 1.13
CA THR A 50 -7.67 8.41 0.78
C THR A 50 -6.26 8.14 0.22
N LYS A 51 -5.75 9.01 -0.66
CA LYS A 51 -4.37 8.91 -1.18
C LYS A 51 -3.33 8.97 -0.07
N ASN A 52 -3.49 9.92 0.85
CA ASN A 52 -2.56 10.11 1.97
C ASN A 52 -2.60 8.91 2.94
N GLU A 53 -3.78 8.38 3.23
CA GLU A 53 -3.95 7.19 4.05
C GLU A 53 -3.21 5.99 3.44
N TYR A 54 -3.39 5.72 2.15
CA TYR A 54 -2.66 4.63 1.47
C TYR A 54 -1.16 4.83 1.52
N LYS A 55 -0.66 6.05 1.29
CA LYS A 55 0.77 6.35 1.40
C LYS A 55 1.30 6.00 2.79
N LEU A 56 0.65 6.48 3.86
CA LEU A 56 1.09 6.24 5.24
C LEU A 56 1.09 4.74 5.59
N LEU A 57 0.04 4.01 5.22
CA LEU A 57 -0.04 2.57 5.47
C LEU A 57 1.04 1.79 4.72
N ILE A 58 1.35 2.19 3.48
CA ILE A 58 2.44 1.60 2.71
C ILE A 58 3.80 1.90 3.36
N GLU A 59 4.03 3.10 3.91
CA GLU A 59 5.28 3.41 4.63
C GLU A 59 5.44 2.55 5.89
N VAL A 60 4.37 2.34 6.66
CA VAL A 60 4.37 1.39 7.79
C VAL A 60 4.68 -0.02 7.30
N ALA A 61 4.09 -0.45 6.20
CA ALA A 61 4.35 -1.76 5.60
C ALA A 61 5.81 -1.92 5.18
N LYS A 62 6.38 -0.92 4.49
CA LYS A 62 7.79 -0.87 4.09
C LYS A 62 8.70 -1.05 5.29
N SER A 63 8.51 -0.23 6.33
CA SER A 63 9.29 -0.28 7.57
C SER A 63 9.27 -1.68 8.22
N ARG A 64 8.10 -2.33 8.25
CA ARG A 64 7.95 -3.67 8.84
C ARG A 64 8.53 -4.79 7.98
N ILE A 65 8.31 -4.73 6.66
CA ILE A 65 8.64 -5.82 5.74
C ILE A 65 10.12 -5.79 5.33
N LEU A 66 10.65 -4.59 5.08
CA LEU A 66 12.04 -4.41 4.67
C LEU A 66 12.98 -4.17 5.85
N GLY A 67 12.43 -3.88 7.04
CA GLY A 67 13.18 -3.43 8.20
C GLY A 67 13.67 -1.99 8.07
N VAL A 68 14.24 -1.47 9.16
CA VAL A 68 15.13 -0.31 9.06
C VAL A 68 16.41 -0.85 8.43
N LYS A 69 16.80 -0.37 7.25
CA LYS A 69 18.21 -0.46 6.87
C LYS A 69 18.89 0.59 7.72
N ASP A 70 19.48 0.16 8.84
CA ASP A 70 20.44 1.00 9.56
C ASP A 70 21.47 1.48 8.54
N GLU A 71 21.46 2.80 8.27
CA GLU A 71 22.52 3.50 7.54
C GLU A 71 23.70 3.74 8.48
#